data_AF-A0A929PNU9-F1
#
_entry.id   AF-A0A929PNU9-F1
#
_cell.length_a   1.000
_cell.length_b   1.000
_cell.length_c   1.000
_cell.angle_alpha   90.00
_cell.angle_beta   90.00
_cell.angle_gamma   90.00
#
_symmetry.space_group_name_H-M   'P 1'
#
loop_
_entity.id
_entity.type
_entity.pdbx_description
1 polymer ?
#
loop_
_entity_poly.entity_id
_entity_poly.type
_entity_poly.pdbx_seq_one_letter_code
_entity_poly.pdbx_strand_id
1 'polypeptide(L)' 'MNHTEIQISSDLQKFIDKFEPSKFKMMTKGIEIRGVNDMHRNVSLAKALIEKMKLNLTVTHTADMLAYGGFEVTYR' A
#
# COMPACT_ATOMS: atom_id res chain seq x y z
N MET A 1 -18.37 -21.94 1.20
CA MET A 1 -17.76 -20.71 0.67
C MET A 1 -16.67 -20.31 1.66
N ASN A 2 -15.39 -20.45 1.29
CA ASN A 2 -14.29 -20.12 2.20
C ASN A 2 -14.07 -18.61 2.14
N HIS A 3 -14.71 -17.87 3.04
CA HIS A 3 -14.28 -16.50 3.32
C HIS A 3 -12.94 -16.60 4.06
N THR A 4 -11.84 -16.58 3.34
CA THR A 4 -10.54 -16.26 3.93
C THR A 4 -10.60 -14.80 4.35
N GLU A 5 -10.96 -14.55 5.60
CA GLU A 5 -10.79 -13.25 6.24
C GLU A 5 -9.28 -12.92 6.20
N ILE A 6 -8.91 -11.98 5.34
CA ILE A 6 -7.52 -11.51 5.27
C ILE A 6 -7.29 -10.68 6.53
N GLN A 7 -6.59 -11.25 7.50
CA GLN A 7 -6.24 -10.54 8.73
C GLN A 7 -5.24 -9.43 8.39
N ILE A 8 -5.66 -8.18 8.61
CA ILE A 8 -4.84 -6.99 8.38
C ILE A 8 -3.93 -6.80 9.60
N SER A 9 -2.63 -6.60 9.38
CA SER A 9 -1.73 -6.27 10.48
C SER A 9 -2.05 -4.87 11.03
N SER A 10 -1.73 -4.65 12.31
CA SER A 10 -1.93 -3.33 12.93
C SER A 10 -1.13 -2.23 12.22
N ASP A 11 0.04 -2.54 11.68
CA ASP A 11 0.86 -1.60 10.92
C ASP A 11 0.24 -1.25 9.57
N LEU A 12 -0.31 -2.25 8.85
CA LEU A 12 -1.00 -2.01 7.58
C LEU A 12 -2.28 -1.19 7.79
N GLN A 13 -3.03 -1.47 8.86
CA GLN A 13 -4.20 -0.67 9.21
C GLN A 13 -3.81 0.78 9.51
N LYS A 14 -2.79 1.01 10.35
CA LYS A 14 -2.26 2.36 10.63
C LYS A 14 -1.81 3.08 9.36
N PHE A 15 -1.17 2.37 8.44
CA PHE A 15 -0.78 2.93 7.15
C PHE A 15 -2.01 3.39 6.37
N ILE A 16 -3.03 2.54 6.21
CA ILE A 16 -4.27 2.87 5.50
C ILE A 16 -4.96 4.08 6.14
N ASP A 17 -5.07 4.10 7.46
CA ASP A 17 -5.74 5.18 8.21
C ASP A 17 -5.01 6.53 8.09
N LYS A 18 -3.71 6.54 7.82
CA LYS A 18 -2.90 7.77 7.73
C LYS A 18 -2.58 8.18 6.31
N PHE A 19 -2.45 7.22 5.40
CA PHE A 19 -2.20 7.48 3.99
C PHE A 19 -3.50 7.80 3.24
N GLU A 20 -4.64 7.28 3.72
CA GLU A 20 -5.98 7.48 3.17
C GLU A 20 -6.05 7.25 1.64
N PRO A 21 -5.62 6.07 1.14
CA PRO A 21 -5.64 5.81 -0.30
C PRO A 21 -7.08 5.82 -0.83
N SER A 22 -7.32 6.61 -1.88
CA SER A 22 -8.65 6.74 -2.50
C SER A 22 -9.19 5.43 -3.09
N LYS A 23 -8.29 4.56 -3.57
CA LYS A 23 -8.61 3.24 -4.11
C LYS A 23 -7.47 2.27 -3.85
N PHE A 24 -7.79 1.14 -3.22
CA PHE A 24 -6.85 0.05 -3.02
C PHE A 24 -7.53 -1.31 -3.11
N LYS A 25 -6.73 -2.35 -3.36
CA LYS A 25 -7.13 -3.76 -3.33
C LYS A 25 -6.40 -4.46 -2.19
N MET A 26 -7.14 -5.21 -1.39
CA MET A 26 -6.57 -6.11 -0.39
C MET A 26 -5.86 -7.29 -1.05
N MET A 27 -4.65 -7.59 -0.59
CA MET A 27 -3.80 -8.68 -1.07
C MET A 27 -3.33 -9.52 0.13
N THR A 28 -2.98 -10.80 -0.09
CA THR A 28 -2.45 -11.66 0.97
C THR A 28 -1.21 -11.08 1.65
N LYS A 29 -0.40 -10.31 0.91
CA LYS A 29 0.85 -9.70 1.40
C LYS A 29 0.74 -8.21 1.73
N GLY A 30 -0.45 -7.62 1.70
CA GLY A 30 -0.64 -6.19 1.97
C GLY A 30 -1.76 -5.56 1.15
N ILE A 31 -1.49 -4.40 0.55
CA ILE A 31 -2.44 -3.73 -0.36
C ILE A 31 -1.77 -3.30 -1.66
N GLU A 32 -2.56 -3.22 -2.71
CA GLU A 32 -2.20 -2.56 -3.96
C GLU A 32 -3.01 -1.27 -4.07
N ILE A 33 -2.34 -0.12 -4.09
CA ILE A 33 -2.95 1.19 -4.31
C ILE A 33 -3.03 1.42 -5.82
N ARG A 34 -4.17 1.94 -6.30
CA ARG A 34 -4.50 2.00 -7.74
C ARG A 34 -5.01 3.38 -8.15
N GLY A 35 -4.85 3.73 -9.42
CA GLY A 35 -5.40 4.97 -9.99
C GLY A 35 -4.69 6.23 -9.51
N VAL A 36 -3.39 6.13 -9.26
CA VAL A 36 -2.54 7.21 -8.77
C VAL A 36 -2.04 8.05 -9.95
N ASN A 37 -2.37 9.34 -9.97
CA ASN A 37 -1.96 10.26 -11.03
C ASN A 37 -0.48 10.68 -10.93
N ASP A 38 -0.02 11.03 -9.72
CA ASP A 38 1.37 11.44 -9.46
C ASP A 38 2.09 10.33 -8.71
N MET A 39 2.59 9.35 -9.48
CA MET A 39 3.16 8.12 -8.92
C MET A 39 4.41 8.39 -8.07
N HIS A 40 5.32 9.23 -8.56
CA HIS A 40 6.56 9.52 -7.86
C HIS A 40 6.28 10.17 -6.51
N ARG A 41 5.40 11.18 -6.46
CA ARG A 41 5.02 11.83 -5.21
C ARG A 41 4.35 10.86 -4.24
N ASN A 42 3.41 10.04 -4.71
CA ASN A 42 2.68 9.11 -3.84
C ASN A 42 3.59 8.02 -3.26
N VAL A 43 4.48 7.45 -4.07
CA VAL A 43 5.48 6.48 -3.61
C VAL A 43 6.42 7.12 -2.57
N SER A 44 6.88 8.35 -2.80
CA SER A 44 7.72 9.08 -1.82
C SER A 44 6.97 9.36 -0.52
N LEU A 45 5.71 9.78 -0.58
CA LEU A 45 4.87 10.02 0.59
C LEU A 45 4.61 8.74 1.38
N ALA A 46 4.30 7.63 0.71
CA ALA A 46 4.09 6.34 1.35
C ALA A 46 5.35 5.86 2.07
N LYS A 47 6.52 5.94 1.43
CA LYS A 47 7.81 5.60 2.04
C LYS A 47 8.11 6.46 3.27
N ALA A 48 7.94 7.79 3.15
CA ALA A 48 8.17 8.71 4.24
C ALA A 48 7.22 8.47 5.43
N LEU A 49 5.96 8.12 5.16
CA LEU A 49 4.99 7.79 6.20
C LEU A 49 5.38 6.52 6.96
N ILE A 50 5.75 5.46 6.23
CA ILE A 50 6.21 4.19 6.81
C ILE A 50 7.43 4.42 7.70
N GLU A 51 8.40 5.20 7.24
CA GLU A 51 9.60 5.53 8.01
C GLU A 51 9.27 6.36 9.26
N LYS A 52 8.50 7.45 9.11
CA LYS A 52 8.09 8.33 10.21
C LYS A 52 7.36 7.58 11.31
N MET A 53 6.50 6.64 10.94
CA MET A 53 5.70 5.85 11.87
C MET A 53 6.37 4.55 12.32
N LYS A 54 7.56 4.24 11.80
CA LYS A 54 8.32 3.00 12.06
C LYS A 54 7.50 1.74 11.79
N LEU A 55 6.73 1.73 10.70
CA LEU A 55 5.88 0.59 10.32
C LEU A 55 6.72 -0.52 9.68
N ASN A 56 6.38 -1.78 9.96
CA ASN A 56 7.03 -2.94 9.34
C ASN A 56 6.46 -3.24 7.93
N LEU A 57 6.52 -2.24 7.06
CA LEU A 57 5.99 -2.26 5.69
C LEU A 57 7.05 -1.83 4.68
N THR A 58 6.83 -2.17 3.41
CA THR A 58 7.68 -1.78 2.28
C THR A 58 6.82 -1.35 1.12
N VAL A 59 7.32 -0.39 0.33
CA VAL A 59 6.69 0.05 -0.92
C VAL A 59 7.40 -0.58 -2.11
N THR A 60 6.65 -1.27 -2.97
CA THR A 60 7.13 -1.86 -4.22
C THR A 60 6.32 -1.35 -5.41
N HIS A 61 6.95 -1.26 -6.57
CA HIS A 61 6.27 -0.95 -7.84
C HIS A 61 7.01 -1.64 -8.99
N THR A 62 6.27 -2.06 -10.00
CA THR A 62 6.80 -2.61 -11.26
C THR A 62 6.43 -1.70 -12.43
N ALA A 63 7.09 -1.87 -13.60
CA ALA A 63 6.76 -1.10 -14.80
C ALA A 63 5.27 -1.22 -15.20
N ASP A 64 4.69 -2.41 -15.09
CA ASP A 64 3.28 -2.64 -15.36
C ASP A 64 2.38 -1.85 -14.41
N MET A 65 2.73 -1.81 -13.11
CA MET A 65 2.00 -1.02 -12.13
C MET A 65 2.03 0.47 -12.48
N LEU A 66 3.18 0.99 -12.89
CA LEU A 66 3.30 2.39 -13.31
C LEU A 66 2.34 2.72 -14.47
N ALA A 67 2.17 1.81 -15.44
CA ALA A 67 1.32 2.03 -16.61
C ALA A 67 -0.17 2.27 -16.25
N TYR A 68 -0.65 1.71 -15.14
CA TYR A 68 -2.02 1.94 -14.65
C TYR A 68 -2.10 2.78 -13.36
N GLY A 69 -0.99 3.42 -12.96
CA GLY A 69 -0.95 4.23 -11.76
C GLY A 69 -1.12 3.40 -10.48
N GLY A 70 -0.44 2.26 -10.39
CA GLY A 70 -0.42 1.38 -9.22
C GLY A 70 0.93 1.33 -8.48
N PHE A 71 0.87 1.01 -7.19
CA PHE A 71 2.01 0.54 -6.40
C PHE A 71 1.52 -0.30 -5.22
N GLU A 72 2.40 -1.09 -4.62
CA GLU A 72 2.06 -1.98 -3.51
C GLU A 72 2.69 -1.51 -2.20
N VAL A 73 1.98 -1.79 -1.11
CA VAL A 73 2.47 -1.69 0.25
C VAL A 73 2.36 -3.06 0.88
N THR A 74 3.50 -3.69 1.13
CA THR A 74 3.57 -5.08 1.59
C THR A 74 4.20 -5.20 2.97
N TYR A 75 3.92 -6.31 3.65
CA TYR A 75 4.67 -6.71 4.84
C TYR A 75 6.16 -6.91 4.48
N ARG A 76 7.05 -6.54 5.41
CA ARG A 76 8.48 -6.87 5.34
C ARG A 76 8.74 -8.33 5.66
#